data_AF-A0A2S0ULR9-F1
#
_entry.id   AF-A0A2S0ULR9-F1
#
_cell.length_a   1.000
_cell.length_b   1.000
_cell.length_c   1.000
_cell.angle_alpha   90.00
_cell.angle_beta   90.00
_cell.angle_gamma   90.00
#
_symmetry.space_group_name_H-M   'P 1'
#
loop_
_entity.id
_entity.type
_entity.pdbx_description
1 polymer ?
#
loop_
_entity_poly.entity_id
_entity_poly.type
_entity_poly.pdbx_seq_one_letter_code
_entity_poly.pdbx_strand_id
1 'polypeptide(L)'
;MEAVLARLDLAGQSLAVMFLLYLAPVAITVAAIASWRSAVRGASMIVAGGIAYCLWLMVPLGFALPELRQLSQFASILGWVWLMLAWGRLVLTEWPVPMWGHWIAGTVLLALPVVALVAVLTP
;
A
#
# COMPACT_ATOMS: atom_id res chain seq x y z
N MET A 1 -0.38 -25.91 12.48
CA MET A 1 -0.69 -24.47 12.66
C MET A 1 0.57 -23.67 12.95
N GLU A 2 1.40 -24.07 13.92
CA GLU A 2 2.67 -23.39 14.25
C GLU A 2 3.66 -23.28 13.07
N ALA A 3 3.85 -24.36 12.30
CA ALA A 3 4.71 -24.32 11.11
C ALA A 3 4.24 -23.35 10.01
N VAL A 4 2.93 -23.12 9.91
CA VAL A 4 2.35 -22.15 8.96
C VAL A 4 2.57 -20.73 9.48
N LEU A 5 2.36 -20.51 10.79
CA LEU A 5 2.61 -19.22 11.43
C LEU A 5 4.09 -18.82 11.32
N ALA A 6 5.02 -19.75 11.54
CA ALA A 6 6.45 -19.50 11.39
C ALA A 6 6.84 -19.09 9.95
N ARG A 7 6.23 -19.71 8.93
CA ARG A 7 6.47 -19.35 7.52
C ARG A 7 5.86 -18.01 7.14
N LEU A 8 4.72 -17.66 7.72
CA LEU A 8 4.12 -16.33 7.54
C LEU A 8 4.99 -15.24 8.18
N ASP A 9 5.62 -15.54 9.32
CA ASP A 9 6.53 -14.63 9.99
C ASP A 9 7.80 -14.40 9.15
N LEU A 10 8.36 -15.46 8.55
CA LEU A 10 9.47 -15.37 7.59
C LEU A 10 9.09 -14.53 6.36
N ALA A 11 7.89 -14.71 5.82
CA ALA A 11 7.40 -13.88 4.71
C ALA A 11 7.24 -12.41 5.12
N GLY A 12 6.80 -12.14 6.35
CA GLY A 12 6.73 -10.78 6.91
C GLY A 12 8.10 -10.11 7.08
N GLN A 13 9.17 -10.89 7.27
CA GLN A 13 10.55 -10.42 7.35
C GLN A 13 11.25 -10.32 5.98
N SER A 14 10.59 -10.77 4.90
CA SER A 14 11.16 -10.68 3.55
C SER A 14 11.30 -9.22 3.12
N LEU A 15 12.53 -8.83 2.76
CA LEU A 15 12.83 -7.51 2.20
C LEU A 15 11.98 -7.22 0.96
N ALA A 16 11.69 -8.22 0.14
CA ALA A 16 10.88 -8.05 -1.05
C ALA A 16 9.41 -7.75 -0.71
N VAL A 17 8.84 -8.44 0.28
CA VAL A 17 7.47 -8.20 0.76
C VAL A 17 7.36 -6.81 1.39
N MET A 18 8.30 -6.45 2.27
CA MET A 18 8.35 -5.12 2.88
C MET A 18 8.49 -4.03 1.81
N PHE A 19 9.40 -4.21 0.84
CA PHE A 19 9.58 -3.25 -0.24
C PHE A 19 8.29 -3.02 -1.03
N LEU A 20 7.57 -4.09 -1.40
CA LEU A 20 6.29 -3.98 -2.12
C LEU A 20 5.20 -3.33 -1.27
N LEU A 21 5.15 -3.60 0.04
CA LEU A 21 4.21 -2.97 0.97
C LEU A 21 4.39 -1.44 1.02
N TYR A 22 5.63 -0.95 0.98
CA TYR A 22 5.94 0.49 0.92
C TYR A 22 5.81 1.07 -0.49
N LEU A 23 6.15 0.31 -1.53
CA LEU A 23 6.08 0.77 -2.91
C LEU A 23 4.64 0.94 -3.40
N ALA A 24 3.72 0.06 -2.98
CA ALA A 24 2.31 0.11 -3.36
C ALA A 24 1.64 1.47 -3.11
N PRO A 25 1.66 2.04 -1.88
CA PRO A 25 1.06 3.34 -1.61
C PRO A 25 1.74 4.47 -2.38
N VAL A 26 3.06 4.41 -2.60
CA VAL A 26 3.78 5.40 -3.41
C VAL A 26 3.32 5.33 -4.87
N ALA A 27 3.27 4.14 -5.47
CA ALA A 27 2.82 3.94 -6.84
C ALA A 27 1.37 4.41 -7.05
N ILE A 28 0.47 4.08 -6.11
CA ILE A 28 -0.92 4.57 -6.12
C ILE A 28 -0.96 6.09 -6.07
N THR A 29 -0.18 6.71 -5.18
CA THR A 29 -0.17 8.17 -5.00
C THR A 29 0.35 8.86 -6.26
N VAL A 30 1.44 8.38 -6.86
CA VAL A 30 1.98 8.93 -8.11
C VAL A 30 0.99 8.80 -9.26
N ALA A 31 0.32 7.65 -9.40
CA ALA A 31 -0.72 7.46 -10.39
C ALA A 31 -1.90 8.43 -10.18
N ALA A 32 -2.34 8.61 -8.93
CA ALA A 32 -3.39 9.54 -8.57
C ALA A 32 -3.01 11.01 -8.85
N ILE A 33 -1.73 11.40 -8.69
CA ILE A 33 -1.25 12.74 -9.05
C ILE A 33 -1.42 12.98 -10.56
N ALA A 34 -1.07 12.00 -11.39
CA ALA A 34 -1.25 12.10 -12.84
C ALA A 34 -2.74 12.26 -13.22
N SER A 35 -3.62 11.52 -12.56
CA SER A 35 -5.08 11.62 -12.74
C SER A 35 -5.66 12.94 -12.22
N TRP A 36 -5.14 13.46 -11.11
CA TRP A 36 -5.54 14.75 -10.56
C TRP A 36 -5.14 15.90 -11.49
N ARG A 37 -3.94 15.84 -12.09
CA ARG A 37 -3.51 16.82 -13.10
C ARG A 37 -4.40 16.82 -14.35
N SER A 38 -5.03 15.70 -14.65
CA SER A 38 -6.01 15.55 -15.73
C SER A 38 -7.46 15.85 -15.29
N ALA A 39 -7.64 16.44 -14.10
CA ALA A 39 -8.93 16.80 -13.52
C ALA A 39 -9.93 15.64 -13.34
N VAL A 40 -9.43 14.40 -13.18
CA VAL A 40 -10.29 13.23 -12.89
C VAL A 40 -10.95 13.41 -11.52
N ARG A 41 -12.27 13.18 -11.47
CA ARG A 41 -13.06 13.35 -10.25
C ARG A 41 -12.59 12.39 -9.15
N GLY A 42 -12.47 12.90 -7.93
CA GLY A 42 -12.06 12.09 -6.76
C GLY A 42 -10.56 11.78 -6.65
N ALA A 43 -9.76 12.06 -7.69
CA ALA A 43 -8.32 11.84 -7.66
C ALA A 43 -7.61 12.70 -6.60
N SER A 44 -8.08 13.94 -6.38
CA SER A 44 -7.50 14.86 -5.37
C SER A 44 -7.54 14.30 -3.95
N MET A 45 -8.60 13.58 -3.58
CA MET A 45 -8.71 12.95 -2.25
C MET A 45 -7.67 11.85 -2.07
N ILE A 46 -7.42 11.07 -3.13
CA ILE A 46 -6.42 10.00 -3.13
C ILE A 46 -5.01 10.58 -3.11
N VAL A 47 -4.77 11.69 -3.82
CA VAL A 47 -3.48 12.41 -3.75
C VAL A 47 -3.22 12.91 -2.32
N ALA A 48 -4.17 13.62 -1.72
CA ALA A 48 -4.01 14.17 -0.38
C ALA A 48 -3.80 13.06 0.67
N GLY A 49 -4.67 12.04 0.67
CA GLY A 49 -4.57 10.92 1.58
C GLY A 49 -3.32 10.06 1.33
N GLY A 50 -2.96 9.85 0.06
CA GLY A 50 -1.77 9.09 -0.34
C GLY A 50 -0.47 9.78 0.08
N ILE A 51 -0.35 11.09 -0.12
CA ILE A 51 0.80 11.87 0.37
C ILE A 51 0.88 11.81 1.89
N ALA A 52 -0.23 12.08 2.59
CA ALA A 52 -0.26 12.03 4.05
C ALA A 52 0.13 10.65 4.59
N TYR A 53 -0.35 9.58 3.95
CA TYR A 53 -0.03 8.21 4.31
C TYR A 53 1.44 7.85 4.01
N CYS A 54 1.98 8.25 2.85
CA CYS A 54 3.39 8.04 2.54
C CYS A 54 4.30 8.76 3.54
N LEU A 55 3.97 10.02 3.89
CA LEU A 55 4.69 10.76 4.92
C LEU A 55 4.61 10.04 6.27
N TRP A 56 3.40 9.61 6.69
CA TRP A 56 3.19 8.84 7.91
C TRP A 56 4.09 7.60 7.99
N LEU A 57 4.20 6.84 6.90
CA LEU A 57 5.06 5.65 6.81
C LEU A 57 6.56 5.97 6.87
N MET A 58 6.97 7.16 6.45
CA MET A 58 8.37 7.57 6.47
C MET A 58 8.80 8.19 7.81
N VAL A 59 7.85 8.62 8.65
CA VAL A 59 8.20 9.17 9.97
C VAL A 59 8.67 8.02 10.88
N PRO A 60 9.91 8.04 11.40
CA PRO A 60 10.40 7.03 12.31
C PRO A 60 9.82 7.24 13.72
N LEU A 61 8.51 7.05 13.87
CA LEU A 61 7.81 7.20 15.15
C LEU A 61 8.07 5.98 16.05
N GLY A 62 9.10 6.09 16.89
CA GLY A 62 9.36 5.14 17.98
C GLY A 62 8.45 5.43 19.18
N PHE A 63 7.25 4.86 19.21
CA PHE A 63 6.38 4.98 20.39
C PHE A 63 6.92 4.11 21.55
N ALA A 64 7.19 4.76 22.68
CA ALA A 64 7.63 4.10 23.91
C ALA A 64 6.50 3.32 24.59
N LEU A 65 5.26 3.83 24.51
CA LEU A 65 4.08 3.18 25.05
C LEU A 65 3.54 2.10 24.09
N PRO A 66 3.25 0.88 24.56
CA PRO A 66 2.78 -0.22 23.72
C PRO A 66 1.41 0.07 23.09
N GLU A 67 0.53 0.78 23.79
CA GLU A 67 -0.81 1.14 23.29
C GLU A 67 -0.72 2.07 22.08
N LEU A 68 0.20 3.04 22.12
CA LEU A 68 0.44 3.96 21.00
C LEU A 68 1.06 3.24 19.79
N ARG A 69 1.93 2.24 20.04
CA ARG A 69 2.48 1.40 18.98
C ARG A 69 1.39 0.59 18.29
N GLN A 70 0.49 -0.01 19.06
CA GLN A 70 -0.63 -0.78 18.54
C GLN A 70 -1.60 0.12 17.75
N LEU A 71 -1.91 1.32 18.28
CA LEU A 71 -2.74 2.30 17.57
C LEU A 71 -2.10 2.72 16.24
N SER A 72 -0.79 2.95 16.23
CA SER A 72 -0.04 3.27 15.01
C SER A 72 -0.10 2.15 13.97
N GLN A 73 -0.02 0.89 14.41
CA GLN A 73 -0.18 -0.27 13.51
C GLN A 73 -1.60 -0.31 12.92
N PHE A 74 -2.64 -0.12 13.74
CA PHE A 74 -4.02 -0.07 13.25
C PHE A 74 -4.24 1.08 12.27
N ALA A 75 -3.73 2.28 12.58
CA ALA A 75 -3.80 3.43 11.68
C ALA A 75 -3.10 3.14 10.35
N SER A 76 -1.96 2.44 10.39
CA SER A 76 -1.20 2.07 9.20
C SER A 76 -1.96 1.06 8.33
N ILE A 77 -2.57 0.04 8.94
CA ILE A 77 -3.42 -0.93 8.24
C ILE A 77 -4.64 -0.25 7.63
N LEU A 78 -5.34 0.58 8.41
CA LEU A 78 -6.54 1.28 7.96
C LEU A 78 -6.23 2.24 6.82
N GLY A 79 -5.13 2.99 6.91
CA GLY A 79 -4.66 3.86 5.83
C GLY A 79 -4.33 3.09 4.57
N TRP A 80 -3.68 1.94 4.68
CA TRP A 80 -3.36 1.06 3.55
C TRP A 80 -4.63 0.56 2.85
N VAL A 81 -5.56 0.00 3.62
CA VAL A 81 -6.83 -0.55 3.12
C VAL A 81 -7.67 0.56 2.48
N TRP A 82 -7.78 1.71 3.14
CA TRP A 82 -8.50 2.87 2.61
C TRP A 82 -7.91 3.33 1.28
N LEU A 83 -6.59 3.45 1.17
CA LEU A 83 -5.93 3.89 -0.04
C LEU A 83 -6.17 2.90 -1.19
N MET A 84 -6.06 1.60 -0.93
CA MET A 84 -6.34 0.55 -1.91
C MET A 84 -7.79 0.58 -2.40
N LEU A 85 -8.77 0.71 -1.48
CA LEU A 85 -10.19 0.78 -1.82
C LEU A 85 -10.53 2.07 -2.58
N ALA A 86 -9.99 3.20 -2.16
CA ALA A 86 -10.21 4.48 -2.82
C ALA A 86 -9.63 4.48 -4.25
N TRP A 87 -8.41 3.95 -4.42
CA TRP A 87 -7.80 3.76 -5.74
C TRP A 87 -8.57 2.78 -6.60
N GLY A 88 -8.97 1.62 -6.05
CA GLY A 88 -9.74 0.62 -6.78
C GLY A 88 -11.06 1.19 -7.27
N ARG A 89 -11.77 1.96 -6.43
CA ARG A 89 -12.97 2.69 -6.84
C ARG A 89 -12.67 3.67 -7.98
N LEU A 90 -11.65 4.51 -7.86
CA LEU A 90 -11.27 5.46 -8.91
C LEU A 90 -11.03 4.75 -10.25
N VAL A 91 -10.28 3.65 -10.25
CA VAL A 91 -9.96 2.89 -11.46
C VAL A 91 -11.21 2.28 -12.08
N LEU A 92 -12.07 1.68 -11.26
CA LEU A 92 -13.26 0.97 -11.73
C LEU A 92 -14.38 1.92 -12.20
N THR A 93 -14.48 3.13 -11.63
CA THR A 93 -15.58 4.07 -11.95
C THR A 93 -15.19 5.13 -12.96
N GLU A 94 -13.98 5.70 -12.87
CA GLU A 94 -13.60 6.89 -13.64
C GLU A 94 -12.66 6.61 -14.82
N TRP A 95 -12.14 5.37 -14.95
CA TRP A 95 -11.18 5.00 -16.01
C TRP A 95 -10.05 6.04 -16.20
N PRO A 96 -9.20 6.21 -15.16
CA PRO A 96 -8.30 7.35 -15.05
C PRO A 96 -7.27 7.46 -16.17
N VAL A 97 -7.01 8.70 -16.59
CA VAL A 97 -6.00 9.04 -17.60
C VAL A 97 -4.83 9.78 -16.92
N PRO A 98 -3.58 9.35 -17.13
CA PRO A 98 -3.16 8.28 -18.03
C PRO A 98 -3.18 6.88 -17.39
N MET A 99 -3.67 5.90 -18.16
CA MET A 99 -3.90 4.53 -17.69
C MET A 99 -2.61 3.79 -17.28
N TRP A 100 -1.46 4.11 -17.90
CA TRP A 100 -0.19 3.43 -17.63
C TRP A 100 0.29 3.56 -16.18
N GLY A 101 0.06 4.72 -15.54
CA GLY A 101 0.41 4.92 -14.13
C GLY A 101 -0.39 3.98 -13.21
N HIS A 102 -1.67 3.79 -13.51
CA HIS A 102 -2.54 2.87 -12.77
C HIS A 102 -2.20 1.40 -13.04
N TRP A 103 -1.68 1.06 -14.22
CA TRP A 103 -1.15 -0.28 -14.51
C TRP A 103 0.08 -0.62 -13.65
N ILE A 104 1.00 0.33 -13.46
CA ILE A 104 2.15 0.12 -12.56
C ILE A 104 1.67 -0.15 -11.14
N ALA A 105 0.77 0.69 -10.61
CA ALA A 105 0.19 0.49 -9.29
C ALA A 105 -0.51 -0.87 -9.16
N GLY A 106 -1.32 -1.26 -10.16
CA GLY A 106 -1.97 -2.57 -10.20
C GLY A 106 -0.99 -3.73 -10.25
N THR A 107 0.11 -3.60 -11.01
CA THR A 107 1.16 -4.63 -11.10
C THR A 107 1.86 -4.81 -9.76
N VAL A 108 2.19 -3.72 -9.05
CA VAL A 108 2.79 -3.79 -7.71
C VAL A 108 1.84 -4.47 -6.72
N LEU A 109 0.54 -4.14 -6.77
CA LEU A 109 -0.47 -4.77 -5.91
C LEU A 109 -0.64 -6.26 -6.20
N LEU A 110 -0.57 -6.68 -7.47
CA LEU A 110 -0.64 -8.09 -7.87
C LEU A 110 0.65 -8.85 -7.55
N ALA A 111 1.81 -8.19 -7.62
CA ALA A 111 3.09 -8.78 -7.25
C ALA A 111 3.17 -9.08 -5.76
N LEU A 112 2.53 -8.27 -4.90
CA LEU A 112 2.57 -8.42 -3.45
C LEU A 112 2.10 -9.82 -2.96
N PRO A 113 0.91 -10.34 -3.32
CA PRO A 113 0.51 -11.69 -2.92
C PRO A 113 1.38 -12.78 -3.58
N VAL A 114 1.88 -12.56 -4.79
CA VAL A 114 2.77 -13.53 -5.47
C VAL A 114 4.10 -13.64 -4.73
N VAL A 115 4.72 -12.52 -4.39
CA VAL A 115 5.99 -12.48 -3.65
C VAL A 115 5.81 -12.99 -2.22
N ALA A 116 4.69 -12.65 -1.57
CA ALA A 116 4.35 -13.19 -0.25
C ALA A 116 4.19 -14.72 -0.31
N LEU A 117 3.49 -15.24 -1.32
CA LEU A 117 3.33 -16.68 -1.52
C LEU A 117 4.68 -17.36 -1.76
N VAL A 118 5.53 -16.80 -2.63
CA VAL A 118 6.88 -17.32 -2.87
C VAL A 118 7.68 -17.34 -1.58
N ALA A 119 7.69 -16.24 -0.82
CA ALA A 119 8.41 -16.15 0.45
C ALA A 119 7.91 -17.16 1.50
N VAL A 120 6.62 -17.55 1.49
CA VAL A 120 6.08 -18.61 2.34
C VAL A 120 6.49 -20.01 1.87
N LEU A 121 6.67 -20.20 0.56
CA LEU A 121 6.99 -21.49 -0.05
C LEU A 121 8.49 -21.78 -0.11
N THR A 122 9.33 -20.76 -0.16
CA THR A 122 10.79 -20.86 -0.15
C THR A 122 11.32 -20.79 1.28
N PRO A 123 12.15 -21.75 1.72
CA PRO A 123 12.72 -21.78 3.07
C PRO A 123 13.74 -20.67 3.35
#